data_AF-A0A963MW26-F1
#
_entry.id   AF-A0A963MW26-F1
#
_cell.length_a   1.000
_cell.length_b   1.000
_cell.length_c   1.000
_cell.angle_alpha   90.00
_cell.angle_beta   90.00
_cell.angle_gamma   90.00
#
_symmetry.space_group_name_H-M   'P 1'
#
loop_
_entity.id
_entity.type
_entity.pdbx_description
1 polymer ?
#
loop_
_entity_poly.entity_id
_entity_poly.type
_entity_poly.pdbx_seq_one_letter_code
_entity_poly.pdbx_strand_id
1 'polypeptide(L)' 'MRHLAIDVGPHRFVARLEEAAAPKTCAAFLKLLPFANQAIHSRWSG' A
#
# COMPACT_ATOMS: atom_id res chain seq x y z
N MET A 1 12.79 2.73 -9.04
CA MET A 1 11.35 2.71 -8.70
C MET A 1 11.08 1.46 -7.89
N ARG A 2 10.62 1.63 -6.65
CA ARG A 2 10.33 0.51 -5.75
C ARG A 2 8.87 0.04 -5.90
N HIS A 3 8.66 -1.27 -5.80
CA HIS A 3 7.32 -1.89 -5.85
C HIS A 3 7.00 -2.62 -4.56
N LEU A 4 5.71 -2.73 -4.25
CA LEU A 4 5.18 -3.46 -3.10
C LEU A 4 4.22 -4.56 -3.59
N ALA A 5 4.29 -5.72 -2.97
CA ALA A 5 3.26 -6.73 -3.09
C ALA A 5 2.15 -6.43 -2.09
N ILE A 6 0.90 -6.51 -2.53
CA ILE A 6 -0.28 -6.34 -1.70
C ILE A 6 -1.14 -7.59 -1.89
N ASP A 7 -1.33 -8.34 -0.82
CA ASP A 7 -2.15 -9.54 -0.81
C ASP A 7 -3.50 -9.22 -0.13
N VAL A 8 -4.60 -9.50 -0.82
CA VAL A 8 -5.97 -9.30 -0.33
C VAL A 8 -6.78 -10.56 -0.60
N GLY A 9 -6.97 -11.37 0.45
CA GLY A 9 -7.59 -12.69 0.30
C GLY A 9 -6.80 -13.56 -0.70
N PRO A 10 -7.45 -14.13 -1.74
CA PRO A 10 -6.78 -14.94 -2.75
C PRO A 10 -6.10 -14.12 -3.86
N HIS A 11 -6.19 -12.78 -3.81
CA HIS A 11 -5.70 -11.91 -4.87
C HIS A 11 -4.38 -11.25 -4.47
N ARG A 12 -3.49 -11.09 -5.46
CA ARG A 12 -2.20 -10.41 -5.30
C ARG A 12 -2.08 -9.28 -6.30
N PHE A 13 -1.63 -8.13 -5.82
CA PHE A 13 -1.42 -6.93 -6.59
C PHE A 13 0.02 -6.44 -6.44
N VAL A 14 0.50 -5.70 -7.44
CA VAL A 14 1.80 -5.03 -7.40
C VAL A 14 1.56 -3.53 -7.50
N ALA A 15 1.96 -2.80 -6.46
CA ALA A 15 1.88 -1.35 -6.42
C ALA A 15 3.25 -0.72 -6.65
N ARG A 16 3.28 0.42 -7.34
CA ARG A 16 4.49 1.28 -7.47
C ARG A 16 4.46 2.34 -6.37
N LEU A 17 5.60 2.58 -5.73
CA LEU A 17 5.74 3.71 -4.80
C LEU A 17 5.99 5.01 -5.57
N GLU A 18 5.26 6.06 -5.19
CA GLU A 18 5.40 7.42 -5.75
C GLU A 18 6.49 8.21 -5.01
N GLU A 19 7.71 7.69 -4.96
CA GLU A 19 8.81 8.25 -4.15
C GLU A 19 9.20 9.68 -4.55
N ALA A 20 8.98 10.05 -5.82
CA ALA A 20 9.22 11.41 -6.30
C ALA A 20 8.12 12.40 -5.86
N ALA A 21 6.85 12.01 -5.96
CA ALA A 21 5.72 12.88 -5.64
C ALA A 21 5.41 12.95 -4.13
N ALA A 22 5.67 11.86 -3.39
CA ALA A 22 5.34 11.74 -1.97
C ALA A 22 6.44 11.01 -1.15
N PRO A 23 7.67 11.54 -1.08
CA PRO A 23 8.82 10.86 -0.48
C PRO A 23 8.63 10.51 1.00
N LYS A 24 8.08 11.45 1.79
CA LYS A 24 7.90 11.27 3.25
C LYS A 24 6.87 10.18 3.56
N THR A 25 5.76 10.15 2.82
CA THR A 25 4.70 9.14 2.98
C THR A 25 5.22 7.76 2.60
N CYS A 26 5.92 7.64 1.47
CA CYS A 26 6.54 6.38 1.07
C CYS A 26 7.51 5.86 2.14
N ALA A 27 8.39 6.71 2.66
CA ALA A 27 9.33 6.34 3.72
C ALA A 27 8.63 5.87 5.01
N ALA A 28 7.50 6.47 5.38
CA ALA A 28 6.72 6.05 6.54
C ALA A 28 6.12 4.65 6.35
N PHE A 29 5.48 4.39 5.20
CA PHE A 29 4.96 3.05 4.89
C PHE A 29 6.05 2.00 4.85
N LEU A 30 7.21 2.30 4.25
CA LEU A 30 8.32 1.36 4.16
C LEU A 30 8.86 0.93 5.53
N LYS A 31 8.79 1.79 6.54
CA LYS A 31 9.16 1.46 7.93
C LYS A 31 8.12 0.60 8.64
N LEU A 32 6.88 0.60 8.17
CA LEU A 32 5.76 -0.16 8.75
C LEU A 32 5.64 -1.58 8.16
N LEU A 33 6.42 -1.92 7.13
CA LEU A 33 6.32 -3.21 6.47
C LEU A 33 7.03 -4.34 7.28
N PRO A 34 6.46 -5.55 7.31
CA PRO A 34 5.20 -5.94 6.68
C PRO A 34 3.99 -5.41 7.46
N PHE A 35 3.07 -4.78 6.74
CA PHE A 35 1.82 -4.29 7.30
C PHE A 35 0.70 -5.28 6.97
N ALA A 36 -0.03 -5.72 7.99
CA ALA A 36 -1.17 -6.63 7.83
C ALA A 36 -2.35 -6.09 8.63
N ASN A 37 -3.50 -5.96 7.98
CA ASN A 37 -4.74 -5.53 8.62
C ASN A 37 -5.97 -6.01 7.82
N GLN A 38 -7.17 -5.86 8.38
CA GLN A 38 -8.42 -6.18 7.72
C GLN A 38 -8.75 -5.14 6.64
N ALA A 39 -8.93 -5.59 5.40
CA ALA A 39 -9.46 -4.75 4.33
C ALA A 39 -10.95 -4.44 4.59
N ILE A 40 -11.33 -3.17 4.47
CA ILE A 40 -12.71 -2.70 4.64
C ILE A 40 -13.17 -2.01 3.35
N HIS A 41 -14.44 -2.18 3.00
CA HIS A 41 -15.05 -1.48 1.88
C HIS A 41 -15.68 -0.17 2.36
N SER A 42 -15.24 0.95 1.77
CA SER A 42 -15.76 2.27 2.07
C SER A 42 -17.22 2.40 1.61
N ARG A 43 -18.06 3.11 2.40
CA ARG A 43 -19.50 3.30 2.06
C ARG A 43 -19.83 4.65 1.42
N TRP A 44 -18.90 5.61 1.41
CA TRP A 44 -19.18 7.01 1.09
C TRP A 44 -18.33 7.58 -0.04
N SER A 45 -17.07 7.15 -0.16
CA SER A 45 -16.13 7.71 -1.15
C SER A 45 -16.26 7.13 -2.56
N GLY A 46 -17.16 6.15 -2.75
CA GLY A 46 -17.18 5.29 -3.92
C GLY A 46 -16.11 4.21 -3.83
#